data_AF-A0A7C5HUS2-F1
#
_entry.id   AF-A0A7C5HUS2-F1
#
_cell.length_a   1.000
_cell.length_b   1.000
_cell.length_c   1.000
_cell.angle_alpha   90.00
_cell.angle_beta   90.00
_cell.angle_gamma   90.00
#
_symmetry.space_group_name_H-M   'P 1'
#
loop_
_entity.id
_entity.type
_entity.pdbx_description
1 polymer ?
#
loop_
_entity_poly.entity_id
_entity_poly.type
_entity_poly.pdbx_seq_one_letter_code
_entity_poly.pdbx_strand_id
1 'polypeptide(L)'
;MNHKIINADVYAALKNIPDNSIDVAITSPPYWAKRNYGFDEQIGNEKTSLEFISKLVFIFHLLKQKLTDKGVFFLNIGDKYLKKYGNTPIGLIPYKLAFFMQQDGWIINDTLIWYKPNHLPSSVKNRFANSYEPVFALSKKKENHFRDYQIKNQDYSNILKINLQPTSYNHIAVYPEKLVSSLLEMTIINKDYTILDPFAGSGTTLKVINDKNNSLFSKNEVKGVMIEYNKDYIEIIKQRTGLLSIDVKEYPYLNYEYQILEENFVLNNDYSEYDNIETVSIAENRTEFNSYLKTILTKSIIRSFPKNELLFIGLRDFSIEDIYNISQINKKSWIIRNMLVCENERKWFPIFMVVQDTKKEKYLFNYKNLKLNHKSKEVKNYKKEYLGYKVVDNFSKIRKEGKIISILEFYKIGLPKYVKVYWADRVITKEFIINDEESLIDNLNFLKINGILKVSEKKEFIPLVRKVKNSKSDYSEIKTENHNKNYNGKFREIERKNWGASPGARSSVEDEYFSRQRLYPVDQKIVADYLNYIRKKNHLSKKAFTELFSKEYKHTVGHWLRKDFGGSIPLLEDWKLLEKLFEIDLNFTKYVCKTGLKLQTVKKTKYKIPDDMISYE
;
A
#
# COMPACT_ATOMS: atom_id res chain seq x y z
N MET A 1 -12.71 -44.55 -27.44
CA MET A 1 -12.43 -43.10 -27.43
C MET A 1 -11.19 -42.84 -28.27
N ASN A 2 -11.18 -41.78 -29.08
CA ASN A 2 -10.10 -41.50 -30.03
C ASN A 2 -9.04 -40.53 -29.45
N HIS A 3 -8.52 -40.84 -28.26
CA HIS A 3 -7.41 -40.10 -27.64
C HIS A 3 -6.09 -40.48 -28.31
N LYS A 4 -5.14 -39.53 -28.36
CA LYS A 4 -3.82 -39.72 -28.96
C LYS A 4 -2.73 -39.18 -28.05
N ILE A 5 -1.61 -39.90 -27.99
CA ILE A 5 -0.36 -39.42 -27.41
C ILE A 5 0.65 -39.30 -28.55
N ILE A 6 1.39 -38.20 -28.58
CA ILE A 6 2.49 -37.98 -29.51
C ILE A 6 3.77 -37.96 -28.68
N ASN A 7 4.63 -38.96 -28.90
CA ASN A 7 5.95 -39.00 -28.29
C ASN A 7 6.96 -38.28 -29.18
N ALA A 8 7.18 -37.00 -28.92
CA ALA A 8 8.12 -36.17 -29.66
C ALA A 8 8.42 -34.86 -28.90
N ASP A 9 9.41 -34.12 -29.37
CA ASP A 9 9.55 -32.71 -29.02
C ASP A 9 8.32 -31.92 -29.52
N VAL A 10 7.96 -30.88 -28.78
CA VAL A 10 6.76 -30.07 -29.06
C VAL A 10 6.75 -29.47 -30.47
N TYR A 11 7.90 -29.06 -31.00
CA TYR A 11 8.01 -28.51 -32.35
C TYR A 11 7.66 -29.58 -33.40
N ALA A 12 8.30 -30.75 -33.30
CA ALA A 12 8.08 -31.87 -34.21
C ALA A 12 6.63 -32.37 -34.14
N ALA A 13 6.05 -32.45 -32.95
CA ALA A 13 4.66 -32.83 -32.77
C ALA A 13 3.69 -31.82 -33.40
N LEU A 14 3.86 -30.53 -33.13
CA LEU A 14 2.99 -29.48 -33.69
C LEU A 14 3.02 -29.45 -35.23
N LYS A 15 4.17 -29.71 -35.85
CA LYS A 15 4.28 -29.83 -37.32
C LYS A 15 3.40 -30.93 -37.92
N ASN A 16 3.12 -31.98 -37.15
CA ASN A 16 2.31 -33.12 -37.55
C ASN A 16 0.84 -33.03 -37.11
N ILE A 17 0.43 -31.91 -36.48
CA ILE A 17 -0.97 -31.62 -36.17
C ILE A 17 -1.54 -30.73 -37.29
N PRO A 18 -2.74 -31.05 -37.84
CA PRO A 18 -3.37 -30.20 -38.83
C PRO A 18 -3.71 -28.81 -38.28
N ASP A 19 -3.63 -27.79 -39.13
CA ASP A 19 -4.08 -26.45 -38.78
C ASP A 19 -5.60 -26.41 -38.55
N ASN A 20 -6.06 -25.47 -37.71
CA ASN A 20 -7.47 -25.29 -37.36
C ASN A 20 -8.18 -26.58 -36.90
N SER A 21 -7.50 -27.42 -36.12
CA SER A 21 -8.02 -28.72 -35.64
C SER A 21 -8.21 -28.82 -34.12
N ILE A 22 -7.72 -27.84 -33.36
CA ILE A 22 -7.72 -27.83 -31.90
C ILE A 22 -8.69 -26.76 -31.38
N ASP A 23 -9.69 -27.14 -30.60
CA ASP A 23 -10.66 -26.18 -30.03
C ASP A 23 -10.15 -25.57 -28.71
N VAL A 24 -9.42 -26.34 -27.91
CA VAL A 24 -8.80 -25.83 -26.66
C VAL A 24 -7.38 -26.36 -26.54
N ALA A 25 -6.45 -25.51 -26.16
CA ALA A 25 -5.14 -25.94 -25.66
C ALA A 25 -5.04 -25.59 -24.18
N ILE A 26 -4.53 -26.50 -23.34
CA ILE A 26 -4.27 -26.26 -21.92
C ILE A 26 -2.88 -26.79 -21.62
N THR A 27 -2.02 -25.96 -21.03
CA THR A 27 -0.68 -26.43 -20.71
C THR A 27 0.02 -25.65 -19.61
N SER A 28 1.12 -26.23 -19.14
CA SER A 28 2.12 -25.56 -18.31
C SER A 28 3.51 -25.97 -18.81
N PRO A 29 4.18 -25.14 -19.61
CA PRO A 29 5.49 -25.49 -20.16
C PRO A 29 6.54 -25.61 -19.05
N PRO A 30 7.72 -26.18 -19.33
CA PRO A 30 8.89 -26.06 -18.46
C PRO A 30 9.16 -24.61 -18.07
N TYR A 31 9.44 -24.33 -16.79
CA TYR A 31 9.74 -22.98 -16.32
C TYR A 31 11.25 -22.70 -16.37
N TRP A 32 11.61 -21.49 -16.79
CA TRP A 32 13.00 -21.09 -17.01
C TRP A 32 13.94 -21.34 -15.82
N ALA A 33 15.02 -22.06 -16.08
CA ALA A 33 16.08 -22.51 -15.20
C ALA A 33 15.54 -23.09 -13.87
N LYS A 34 14.38 -23.76 -13.90
CA LYS A 34 13.77 -24.38 -12.72
C LYS A 34 14.18 -25.84 -12.58
N ARG A 35 14.26 -26.59 -13.69
CA ARG A 35 14.59 -28.02 -13.71
C ARG A 35 15.34 -28.45 -14.96
N ASN A 36 16.14 -29.49 -14.80
CA ASN A 36 16.72 -30.27 -15.87
C ASN A 36 15.88 -31.55 -16.06
N TYR A 37 15.39 -31.77 -17.27
CA TYR A 37 14.61 -32.93 -17.73
C TYR A 37 15.48 -33.97 -18.44
N GLY A 38 16.80 -33.77 -18.51
CA GLY A 38 17.78 -34.80 -18.86
C GLY A 38 18.10 -34.91 -20.35
N PHE A 39 17.76 -33.90 -21.17
CA PHE A 39 18.13 -33.85 -22.59
C PHE A 39 18.59 -32.45 -22.99
N ASP A 40 19.56 -32.36 -23.91
CA ASP A 40 20.29 -31.13 -24.21
C ASP A 40 19.39 -30.02 -24.78
N GLU A 41 18.45 -30.39 -25.65
CA GLU A 41 17.60 -29.44 -26.39
C GLU A 41 16.31 -29.02 -25.65
N GLN A 42 16.22 -29.33 -24.36
CA GLN A 42 15.03 -29.04 -23.57
C GLN A 42 14.68 -27.55 -23.50
N ILE A 43 13.38 -27.27 -23.49
CA ILE A 43 12.87 -25.94 -23.17
C ILE A 43 13.03 -25.69 -21.67
N GLY A 44 13.45 -24.49 -21.31
CA GLY A 44 13.54 -24.04 -19.91
C GLY A 44 14.95 -24.06 -19.33
N ASN A 45 16.01 -24.37 -20.09
CA ASN A 45 17.42 -24.25 -19.65
C ASN A 45 18.24 -23.24 -20.48
N GLU A 46 17.57 -22.36 -21.22
CA GLU A 46 18.18 -21.32 -22.03
C GLU A 46 19.02 -20.37 -21.16
N LYS A 47 20.06 -19.75 -21.75
CA LYS A 47 21.05 -18.96 -20.99
C LYS A 47 20.42 -17.74 -20.35
N THR A 48 19.45 -17.13 -21.03
CA THR A 48 18.72 -15.96 -20.56
C THR A 48 17.22 -16.21 -20.54
N SER A 49 16.49 -15.48 -19.69
CA SER A 49 15.03 -15.57 -19.68
C SER A 49 14.42 -15.08 -21.00
N LEU A 50 15.11 -14.21 -21.73
CA LEU A 50 14.63 -13.68 -23.01
C LEU A 50 14.77 -14.69 -24.14
N GLU A 51 15.86 -15.47 -24.17
CA GLU A 51 15.98 -16.63 -25.06
C GLU A 51 14.86 -17.65 -24.82
N PHE A 52 14.59 -17.98 -23.54
CA PHE A 52 13.46 -18.84 -23.17
C PHE A 52 12.10 -18.30 -23.65
N ILE A 53 11.83 -17.01 -23.42
CA ILE A 53 10.60 -16.36 -23.90
C ILE A 53 10.53 -16.42 -25.42
N SER A 54 11.64 -16.15 -26.12
CA SER A 54 11.71 -16.17 -27.59
C SER A 54 11.37 -17.56 -28.14
N LYS A 55 11.92 -18.61 -27.52
CA LYS A 55 11.64 -20.01 -27.87
C LYS A 55 10.17 -20.36 -27.68
N LEU A 56 9.58 -19.97 -26.55
CA LEU A 56 8.15 -20.21 -26.29
C LEU A 56 7.22 -19.43 -27.21
N VAL A 57 7.53 -18.16 -27.52
CA VAL A 57 6.76 -17.37 -28.49
C VAL A 57 6.76 -18.07 -29.85
N PHE A 58 7.92 -18.56 -30.31
CA PHE A 58 8.01 -19.32 -31.55
C PHE A 58 7.18 -20.62 -31.53
N ILE A 59 7.28 -21.42 -30.47
CA ILE A 59 6.49 -22.65 -30.34
C ILE A 59 4.99 -22.34 -30.29
N PHE A 60 4.59 -21.32 -29.53
CA PHE A 60 3.18 -20.95 -29.43
C PHE A 60 2.66 -20.27 -30.70
N HIS A 61 3.49 -19.63 -31.51
CA HIS A 61 3.11 -19.20 -32.86
C HIS A 61 2.61 -20.40 -33.69
N LEU A 62 3.30 -21.54 -33.65
CA LEU A 62 2.87 -22.76 -34.33
C LEU A 62 1.57 -23.30 -33.73
N LEU A 63 1.46 -23.34 -32.39
CA LEU A 63 0.23 -23.77 -31.70
C LEU A 63 -0.98 -22.91 -32.12
N LYS A 64 -0.79 -21.60 -32.28
CA LYS A 64 -1.83 -20.66 -32.73
C LYS A 64 -2.44 -21.06 -34.07
N GLN A 65 -1.63 -21.62 -34.98
CA GLN A 65 -2.09 -22.10 -36.29
C GLN A 65 -2.95 -23.38 -36.16
N LYS A 66 -2.68 -24.19 -35.11
CA LYS A 66 -3.44 -25.42 -34.82
C LYS A 66 -4.79 -25.16 -34.20
N LEU A 67 -4.95 -24.03 -33.50
CA LEU A 67 -6.24 -23.62 -32.95
C LEU A 67 -7.25 -23.36 -34.07
N THR A 68 -8.49 -23.81 -33.85
CA THR A 68 -9.65 -23.36 -34.63
C THR A 68 -9.82 -21.86 -34.48
N ASP A 69 -10.61 -21.25 -35.36
CA ASP A 69 -10.86 -19.80 -35.31
C ASP A 69 -11.49 -19.33 -33.98
N LYS A 70 -12.30 -20.18 -33.34
CA LYS A 70 -12.87 -19.93 -32.01
C LYS A 70 -12.03 -20.51 -30.86
N GLY A 71 -10.90 -21.12 -31.17
CA GLY A 71 -10.10 -21.87 -30.22
C GLY A 71 -9.49 -21.00 -29.12
N VAL A 72 -9.29 -21.60 -27.95
CA VAL A 72 -8.75 -20.94 -26.76
C VAL A 72 -7.51 -21.67 -26.26
N PHE A 73 -6.47 -20.93 -25.90
CA PHE A 73 -5.27 -21.46 -25.27
C PHE A 73 -5.14 -20.95 -23.83
N PHE A 74 -5.19 -21.86 -22.86
CA PHE A 74 -4.90 -21.59 -21.46
C PHE A 74 -3.45 -21.94 -21.13
N LEU A 75 -2.65 -20.91 -20.87
CA LEU A 75 -1.23 -21.04 -20.56
C LEU A 75 -0.97 -20.74 -19.08
N ASN A 76 -0.72 -21.78 -18.28
CA ASN A 76 -0.25 -21.63 -16.90
C ASN A 76 1.27 -21.51 -16.86
N ILE A 77 1.81 -20.43 -16.29
CA ILE A 77 3.25 -20.26 -16.16
C ILE A 77 3.61 -19.46 -14.90
N GLY A 78 4.44 -20.07 -14.05
CA GLY A 78 4.87 -19.47 -12.79
C GLY A 78 6.06 -18.54 -12.96
N ASP A 79 6.10 -17.49 -12.13
CA ASP A 79 7.20 -16.54 -12.11
C ASP A 79 8.38 -17.03 -11.26
N LYS A 80 9.54 -16.41 -11.49
CA LYS A 80 10.80 -16.75 -10.85
C LYS A 80 11.62 -15.52 -10.56
N TYR A 81 12.38 -15.58 -9.47
CA TYR A 81 13.41 -14.60 -9.18
C TYR A 81 14.69 -14.91 -9.96
N LEU A 82 15.27 -13.89 -10.59
CA LEU A 82 16.33 -14.09 -11.59
C LEU A 82 17.60 -14.76 -11.04
N LYS A 83 17.89 -14.62 -9.74
CA LYS A 83 19.02 -15.30 -9.07
C LYS A 83 18.56 -16.10 -7.85
N LYS A 84 19.30 -17.17 -7.53
CA LYS A 84 18.99 -18.08 -6.40
C LYS A 84 19.20 -17.42 -5.02
N TYR A 85 20.10 -16.44 -4.92
CA TYR A 85 20.47 -15.77 -3.67
C TYR A 85 20.49 -14.24 -3.82
N GLY A 86 20.27 -13.52 -2.71
CA GLY A 86 20.43 -12.07 -2.63
C GLY A 86 19.19 -11.23 -2.96
N ASN A 87 19.41 -9.93 -3.15
CA ASN A 87 18.38 -8.92 -3.42
C ASN A 87 17.95 -8.93 -4.90
N THR A 88 17.61 -10.08 -5.45
CA THR A 88 17.25 -10.20 -6.86
C THR A 88 15.82 -9.71 -7.13
N PRO A 89 15.56 -9.09 -8.28
CA PRO A 89 14.21 -8.81 -8.73
C PRO A 89 13.42 -10.10 -9.00
N ILE A 90 12.11 -9.99 -8.85
CA ILE A 90 11.17 -10.91 -9.50
C ILE A 90 11.23 -10.69 -11.02
N GLY A 91 11.24 -11.77 -11.80
CA GLY A 91 11.49 -11.71 -13.23
C GLY A 91 10.31 -11.15 -14.05
N LEU A 92 9.08 -11.31 -13.56
CA LEU A 92 7.85 -11.07 -14.32
C LEU A 92 7.84 -11.83 -15.66
N ILE A 93 8.47 -13.01 -15.69
CA ILE A 93 8.65 -13.83 -16.90
C ILE A 93 7.30 -14.19 -17.54
N PRO A 94 6.26 -14.61 -16.79
CA PRO A 94 4.93 -14.86 -17.35
C PRO A 94 4.37 -13.69 -18.15
N TYR A 95 4.48 -12.48 -17.59
CA TYR A 95 3.89 -11.28 -18.17
C TYR A 95 4.69 -10.77 -19.36
N LYS A 96 6.02 -10.93 -19.34
CA LYS A 96 6.86 -10.68 -20.51
C LYS A 96 6.55 -11.64 -21.66
N LEU A 97 6.38 -12.93 -21.35
CA LEU A 97 5.96 -13.92 -22.34
C LEU A 97 4.60 -13.54 -22.95
N ALA A 98 3.61 -13.23 -22.12
CA ALA A 98 2.30 -12.81 -22.58
C ALA A 98 2.37 -11.55 -23.45
N PHE A 99 3.18 -10.55 -23.08
CA PHE A 99 3.40 -9.35 -23.88
C PHE A 99 3.94 -9.68 -25.28
N PHE A 100 4.99 -10.49 -25.38
CA PHE A 100 5.56 -10.85 -26.69
C PHE A 100 4.64 -11.77 -27.50
N MET A 101 3.86 -12.64 -26.86
CA MET A 101 2.79 -13.37 -27.54
C MET A 101 1.73 -12.42 -28.10
N GLN A 102 1.37 -11.36 -27.37
CA GLN A 102 0.47 -10.33 -27.87
C GLN A 102 1.05 -9.60 -29.09
N GLN A 103 2.36 -9.31 -29.09
CA GLN A 103 3.06 -8.74 -30.26
C GLN A 103 3.10 -9.71 -31.45
N ASP A 104 3.17 -11.03 -31.20
CA ASP A 104 2.99 -12.10 -32.20
C ASP A 104 1.50 -12.29 -32.62
N GLY A 105 0.63 -11.36 -32.21
CA GLY A 105 -0.76 -11.26 -32.62
C GLY A 105 -1.71 -12.19 -31.87
N TRP A 106 -1.31 -12.74 -30.72
CA TRP A 106 -2.27 -13.38 -29.82
C TRP A 106 -3.19 -12.34 -29.18
N ILE A 107 -4.46 -12.70 -29.01
CA ILE A 107 -5.40 -11.92 -28.21
C ILE A 107 -5.39 -12.48 -26.79
N ILE A 108 -5.05 -11.64 -25.81
CA ILE A 108 -5.16 -11.99 -24.40
C ILE A 108 -6.57 -11.62 -23.94
N ASN A 109 -7.42 -12.62 -23.74
CA ASN A 109 -8.82 -12.41 -23.34
C ASN A 109 -8.97 -12.12 -21.84
N ASP A 110 -8.13 -12.74 -21.01
CA ASP A 110 -8.00 -12.46 -19.58
C ASP A 110 -6.69 -13.04 -19.04
N THR A 111 -6.26 -12.56 -17.87
CA THR A 111 -5.23 -13.17 -17.04
C THR A 111 -5.87 -13.69 -15.77
N LEU A 112 -6.12 -14.99 -15.72
CA LEU A 112 -6.66 -15.65 -14.54
C LEU A 112 -5.55 -15.82 -13.49
N ILE A 113 -5.89 -15.76 -12.21
CA ILE A 113 -4.96 -16.02 -11.12
C ILE A 113 -5.32 -17.34 -10.45
N TRP A 114 -4.48 -18.36 -10.62
CA TRP A 114 -4.53 -19.54 -9.78
C TRP A 114 -3.91 -19.22 -8.41
N TYR A 115 -4.76 -18.93 -7.43
CA TYR A 115 -4.37 -18.77 -6.03
C TYR A 115 -4.31 -20.14 -5.35
N LYS A 116 -3.22 -20.39 -4.59
CA LYS A 116 -2.93 -21.64 -3.87
C LYS A 116 -3.08 -21.41 -2.36
N PRO A 117 -4.27 -21.67 -1.76
CA PRO A 117 -4.47 -21.44 -0.32
C PRO A 117 -3.49 -22.24 0.55
N ASN A 118 -3.19 -23.48 0.16
CA ASN A 118 -2.23 -24.36 0.82
C ASN A 118 -0.78 -24.23 0.28
N HIS A 119 -0.38 -23.04 -0.17
CA HIS A 119 1.01 -22.81 -0.59
C HIS A 119 1.99 -23.04 0.57
N LEU A 120 3.18 -23.58 0.26
CA LEU A 120 4.21 -23.77 1.26
C LEU A 120 4.73 -22.41 1.78
N PRO A 121 4.88 -22.25 3.10
CA PRO A 121 5.43 -21.02 3.66
C PRO A 121 6.87 -20.81 3.20
N SER A 122 7.24 -19.54 3.02
CA SER A 122 8.58 -19.13 2.62
C SER A 122 9.36 -18.62 3.84
N SER A 123 10.58 -19.11 4.05
CA SER A 123 11.48 -18.62 5.11
C SER A 123 12.13 -17.25 4.79
N VAL A 124 11.85 -16.70 3.60
CA VAL A 124 12.42 -15.43 3.13
C VAL A 124 11.78 -14.24 3.86
N LYS A 125 12.60 -13.40 4.50
CA LYS A 125 12.16 -12.28 5.37
C LYS A 125 12.02 -10.91 4.68
N ASN A 126 12.32 -10.82 3.39
CA ASN A 126 12.43 -9.54 2.69
C ASN A 126 11.43 -9.36 1.55
N ARG A 127 10.45 -10.27 1.49
CA ARG A 127 9.48 -10.36 0.40
C ARG A 127 8.33 -11.29 0.82
N PHE A 128 7.18 -11.18 0.18
CA PHE A 128 6.04 -12.09 0.38
C PHE A 128 6.23 -13.43 -0.33
N ALA A 129 5.64 -14.49 0.23
CA ALA A 129 5.62 -15.80 -0.43
C ALA A 129 4.84 -15.73 -1.75
N ASN A 130 5.35 -16.39 -2.79
CA ASN A 130 4.63 -16.50 -4.06
C ASN A 130 3.54 -17.58 -3.94
N SER A 131 2.31 -17.15 -3.68
CA SER A 131 1.15 -18.02 -3.41
C SER A 131 0.22 -18.19 -4.61
N TYR A 132 0.58 -17.68 -5.79
CA TYR A 132 -0.25 -17.77 -7.00
C TYR A 132 0.58 -18.03 -8.26
N GLU A 133 -0.10 -18.43 -9.34
CA GLU A 133 0.43 -18.50 -10.71
C GLU A 133 -0.59 -17.88 -11.68
N PRO A 134 -0.16 -17.09 -12.68
CA PRO A 134 -1.06 -16.61 -13.72
C PRO A 134 -1.36 -17.72 -14.75
N VAL A 135 -2.60 -17.74 -15.20
CA VAL A 135 -3.07 -18.51 -16.35
C VAL A 135 -3.61 -17.54 -17.40
N PHE A 136 -2.95 -17.45 -18.55
CA PHE A 136 -3.38 -16.57 -19.64
C PHE A 136 -4.41 -17.28 -20.50
N ALA A 137 -5.59 -16.67 -20.70
CA ALA A 137 -6.61 -17.13 -21.64
C ALA A 137 -6.42 -16.43 -22.99
N LEU A 138 -5.79 -17.12 -23.94
CA LEU A 138 -5.36 -16.57 -25.22
C LEU A 138 -6.22 -17.08 -26.37
N SER A 139 -6.34 -16.32 -27.46
CA SER A 139 -7.03 -16.77 -28.68
C SER A 139 -6.42 -16.18 -29.95
N LYS A 140 -6.77 -16.79 -31.09
CA LYS A 140 -6.41 -16.29 -32.43
C LYS A 140 -7.31 -15.14 -32.88
N LYS A 141 -8.60 -15.17 -32.53
CA LYS A 141 -9.62 -14.18 -32.90
C LYS A 141 -10.40 -13.67 -31.68
N LYS A 142 -11.01 -12.49 -31.82
CA LYS A 142 -11.83 -11.85 -30.77
C LYS A 142 -13.09 -12.65 -30.45
N GLU A 143 -13.69 -13.26 -31.47
CA GLU A 143 -14.77 -14.23 -31.30
C GLU A 143 -14.16 -15.59 -30.98
N ASN A 144 -14.40 -16.09 -29.77
CA ASN A 144 -13.84 -17.34 -29.28
C ASN A 144 -14.67 -17.92 -28.13
N HIS A 145 -14.42 -19.18 -27.79
CA HIS A 145 -15.20 -19.91 -26.79
C HIS A 145 -15.12 -19.33 -25.37
N PHE A 146 -14.01 -18.66 -25.01
CA PHE A 146 -13.87 -18.01 -23.71
C PHE A 146 -14.62 -16.67 -23.68
N ARG A 147 -14.60 -15.92 -24.79
CA ARG A 147 -15.44 -14.72 -24.93
C ARG A 147 -16.92 -15.05 -24.83
N ASP A 148 -17.36 -16.15 -25.47
CA ASP A 148 -18.73 -16.67 -25.34
C ASP A 148 -19.08 -16.96 -23.87
N TYR A 149 -18.14 -17.53 -23.10
CA TYR A 149 -18.30 -17.72 -21.64
C TYR A 149 -18.42 -16.40 -20.89
N GLN A 150 -17.53 -15.43 -21.12
CA GLN A 150 -17.55 -14.12 -20.45
C GLN A 150 -18.86 -13.37 -20.70
N ILE A 151 -19.42 -13.45 -21.92
CA ILE A 151 -20.70 -12.80 -22.27
C ILE A 151 -21.85 -13.38 -21.43
N LYS A 152 -21.87 -14.71 -21.24
CA LYS A 152 -22.91 -15.37 -20.45
C LYS A 152 -22.72 -15.26 -18.93
N ASN A 153 -21.50 -15.05 -18.46
CA ASN A 153 -21.15 -15.04 -17.04
C ASN A 153 -20.47 -13.71 -16.69
N GLN A 154 -21.20 -12.59 -16.71
CA GLN A 154 -20.61 -11.26 -16.53
C GLN A 154 -19.97 -11.06 -15.14
N ASP A 155 -20.41 -11.80 -14.13
CA ASP A 155 -19.96 -11.72 -12.73
C ASP A 155 -18.88 -12.77 -12.36
N TYR A 156 -18.30 -13.45 -13.36
CA TYR A 156 -17.26 -14.45 -13.13
C TYR A 156 -16.03 -13.85 -12.43
N SER A 157 -15.44 -14.63 -11.53
CA SER A 157 -14.15 -14.29 -10.94
C SER A 157 -13.02 -14.77 -11.84
N ASN A 158 -12.01 -13.92 -12.03
CA ASN A 158 -10.75 -14.32 -12.67
C ASN A 158 -9.69 -14.72 -11.63
N ILE A 159 -10.11 -15.09 -10.42
CA ILE A 159 -9.27 -15.64 -9.35
C ILE A 159 -9.76 -17.06 -9.03
N LEU A 160 -8.97 -18.05 -9.41
CA LEU A 160 -9.22 -19.47 -9.18
C LEU A 160 -8.56 -19.90 -7.86
N LYS A 161 -9.36 -20.02 -6.79
CA LYS A 161 -8.88 -20.45 -5.47
C LYS A 161 -8.83 -21.99 -5.42
N ILE A 162 -7.69 -22.59 -5.76
CA ILE A 162 -7.54 -24.04 -5.94
C ILE A 162 -6.29 -24.53 -5.19
N ASN A 163 -6.46 -25.55 -4.35
CA ASN A 163 -5.36 -26.16 -3.61
C ASN A 163 -4.38 -26.90 -4.53
N LEU A 164 -3.11 -26.94 -4.13
CA LEU A 164 -2.13 -27.89 -4.65
C LEU A 164 -2.61 -29.32 -4.40
N GLN A 165 -2.48 -30.17 -5.42
CA GLN A 165 -2.86 -31.58 -5.38
C GLN A 165 -1.59 -32.45 -5.26
N PRO A 166 -1.47 -33.29 -4.22
CA PRO A 166 -0.35 -34.23 -4.11
C PRO A 166 -0.47 -35.36 -5.13
N THR A 167 0.66 -35.90 -5.59
CA THR A 167 0.71 -37.04 -6.51
C THR A 167 1.67 -38.10 -5.98
N SER A 168 1.31 -39.38 -6.10
CA SER A 168 2.13 -40.53 -5.71
C SER A 168 3.30 -40.80 -6.67
N TYR A 169 3.24 -40.26 -7.88
CA TYR A 169 4.27 -40.43 -8.90
C TYR A 169 5.44 -39.46 -8.67
N ASN A 170 6.65 -39.88 -9.07
CA ASN A 170 7.84 -39.01 -9.16
C ASN A 170 7.72 -37.95 -10.28
N HIS A 171 6.50 -37.50 -10.59
CA HIS A 171 6.29 -36.37 -11.47
C HIS A 171 6.49 -35.08 -10.70
N ILE A 172 7.48 -34.32 -11.14
CA ILE A 172 7.82 -33.07 -10.50
C ILE A 172 6.97 -31.97 -11.16
N ALA A 173 6.12 -31.26 -10.39
CA ALA A 173 5.20 -30.17 -10.84
C ALA A 173 3.99 -30.58 -11.71
N VAL A 174 3.01 -31.25 -11.09
CA VAL A 174 1.68 -31.48 -11.67
C VAL A 174 0.75 -30.32 -11.27
N TYR A 175 0.06 -29.69 -12.21
CA TYR A 175 -1.05 -28.78 -11.85
C TYR A 175 -2.32 -29.59 -11.50
N PRO A 176 -3.19 -29.10 -10.59
CA PRO A 176 -4.34 -29.86 -10.11
C PRO A 176 -5.36 -30.17 -11.21
N GLU A 177 -6.02 -31.32 -11.11
CA GLU A 177 -7.14 -31.70 -12.00
C GLU A 177 -8.27 -30.67 -11.94
N LYS A 178 -8.54 -30.12 -10.75
CA LYS A 178 -9.55 -29.07 -10.56
C LYS A 178 -9.22 -27.78 -11.33
N LEU A 179 -7.94 -27.46 -11.52
CA LEU A 179 -7.55 -26.31 -12.33
C LEU A 179 -7.97 -26.53 -13.79
N VAL A 180 -7.63 -27.68 -14.36
CA VAL A 180 -8.02 -28.04 -15.74
C VAL A 180 -9.53 -28.03 -15.90
N SER A 181 -10.28 -28.67 -14.99
CA SER A 181 -11.73 -28.72 -15.10
C SER A 181 -12.35 -27.31 -15.07
N SER A 182 -11.85 -26.43 -14.19
CA SER A 182 -12.33 -25.05 -14.11
C SER A 182 -11.99 -24.22 -15.35
N LEU A 183 -10.85 -24.44 -15.98
CA LEU A 183 -10.51 -23.79 -17.26
C LEU A 183 -11.42 -24.29 -18.40
N LEU A 184 -11.75 -25.58 -18.43
CA LEU A 184 -12.68 -26.13 -19.42
C LEU A 184 -14.13 -25.64 -19.22
N GLU A 185 -14.56 -25.44 -17.98
CA GLU A 185 -15.85 -24.82 -17.65
C GLU A 185 -15.94 -23.36 -18.15
N MET A 186 -14.80 -22.69 -18.33
CA MET A 186 -14.71 -21.34 -18.91
C MET A 186 -14.74 -21.32 -20.45
N THR A 187 -15.16 -22.42 -21.08
CA THR A 187 -15.37 -22.50 -22.53
C THR A 187 -16.77 -23.00 -22.86
N ILE A 188 -17.42 -22.42 -23.87
CA ILE A 188 -18.74 -22.86 -24.33
C ILE A 188 -18.61 -23.53 -25.70
N ILE A 189 -18.72 -24.86 -25.72
CA ILE A 189 -18.58 -25.68 -26.93
C ILE A 189 -19.71 -26.72 -26.98
N ASN A 190 -20.57 -26.62 -28.00
CA ASN A 190 -21.77 -27.44 -28.17
C ASN A 190 -21.63 -28.43 -29.35
N LYS A 191 -20.44 -29.03 -29.48
CA LYS A 191 -20.10 -30.05 -30.48
C LYS A 191 -18.99 -30.92 -29.91
N ASP A 192 -18.70 -32.03 -30.58
CA ASP A 192 -17.44 -32.75 -30.35
C ASP A 192 -16.25 -31.83 -30.62
N TYR A 193 -15.22 -31.94 -29.79
CA TYR A 193 -14.11 -31.00 -29.82
C TYR A 193 -12.81 -31.63 -29.35
N THR A 194 -11.71 -31.02 -29.76
CA THR A 194 -10.36 -31.52 -29.50
C THR A 194 -9.62 -30.62 -28.54
N ILE A 195 -9.01 -31.22 -27.52
CA ILE A 195 -8.14 -30.55 -26.55
C ILE A 195 -6.70 -31.02 -26.76
N LEU A 196 -5.78 -30.06 -26.85
CA LEU A 196 -4.35 -30.28 -26.92
C LEU A 196 -3.67 -29.94 -25.59
N ASP A 197 -2.77 -30.81 -25.13
CA ASP A 197 -1.75 -30.44 -24.15
C ASP A 197 -0.36 -30.63 -24.78
N PRO A 198 0.33 -29.54 -25.17
CA PRO A 198 1.66 -29.61 -25.79
C PRO A 198 2.80 -29.97 -24.82
N PHE A 199 2.55 -29.98 -23.51
CA PHE A 199 3.52 -30.35 -22.48
C PHE A 199 2.80 -31.20 -21.41
N ALA A 200 2.38 -32.40 -21.82
CA ALA A 200 1.41 -33.17 -21.06
C ALA A 200 1.92 -33.67 -19.70
N GLY A 201 3.22 -33.94 -19.54
CA GLY A 201 3.78 -34.44 -18.30
C GLY A 201 3.05 -35.71 -17.84
N SER A 202 2.55 -35.72 -16.60
CA SER A 202 1.76 -36.86 -16.08
C SER A 202 0.35 -37.00 -16.69
N GLY A 203 -0.04 -36.16 -17.64
CA GLY A 203 -1.32 -36.24 -18.34
C GLY A 203 -2.55 -35.86 -17.51
N THR A 204 -2.41 -34.85 -16.64
CA THR A 204 -3.56 -34.30 -15.88
C THR A 204 -4.69 -33.89 -16.83
N THR A 205 -4.36 -33.24 -17.93
CA THR A 205 -5.32 -32.83 -18.96
C THR A 205 -6.08 -34.04 -19.50
N LEU A 206 -5.39 -35.10 -19.93
CA LEU A 206 -6.04 -36.30 -20.44
C LEU A 206 -6.88 -37.01 -19.38
N LYS A 207 -6.43 -37.05 -18.12
CA LYS A 207 -7.21 -37.61 -17.01
C LYS A 207 -8.56 -36.93 -16.87
N VAL A 208 -8.57 -35.59 -16.83
CA VAL A 208 -9.80 -34.81 -16.70
C VAL A 208 -10.72 -34.98 -17.93
N ILE A 209 -10.14 -35.06 -19.13
CA ILE A 209 -10.90 -35.32 -20.36
C ILE A 209 -11.57 -36.71 -20.32
N ASN A 210 -10.82 -37.74 -19.93
CA ASN A 210 -11.31 -39.10 -19.84
C ASN A 210 -12.43 -39.22 -18.80
N ASP A 211 -12.26 -38.60 -17.62
CA ASP A 211 -13.30 -38.58 -16.59
C ASP A 211 -14.57 -37.85 -17.06
N LYS A 212 -14.39 -36.74 -17.80
CA LYS A 212 -15.50 -36.00 -18.39
C LYS A 212 -16.27 -36.85 -19.41
N ASN A 213 -15.57 -37.58 -20.29
CA ASN A 213 -16.18 -38.46 -21.28
C ASN A 213 -16.92 -39.65 -20.63
N ASN A 214 -16.43 -40.15 -19.49
CA ASN A 214 -17.07 -41.24 -18.75
C ASN A 214 -18.23 -40.79 -17.86
N SER A 215 -18.46 -39.49 -17.72
CA SER A 215 -19.60 -38.96 -16.95
C SER A 215 -20.91 -39.18 -17.68
N LEU A 216 -21.94 -39.64 -16.96
CA LEU A 216 -23.32 -39.84 -17.47
C LEU A 216 -23.94 -38.54 -18.03
N PHE A 217 -23.42 -37.38 -17.65
CA PHE A 217 -23.90 -36.07 -18.09
C PHE A 217 -23.13 -35.50 -19.28
N SER A 218 -22.18 -36.24 -19.85
CA SER A 218 -21.43 -35.79 -21.02
C SER A 218 -22.34 -35.72 -22.25
N LYS A 219 -22.38 -34.56 -22.90
CA LYS A 219 -23.20 -34.31 -24.09
C LYS A 219 -22.43 -34.43 -25.42
N ASN A 220 -21.11 -34.29 -25.37
CA ASN A 220 -20.23 -34.28 -26.55
C ASN A 220 -19.00 -35.16 -26.28
N GLU A 221 -18.46 -35.82 -27.31
CA GLU A 221 -17.19 -36.53 -27.22
C GLU A 221 -16.03 -35.52 -27.23
N VAL A 222 -15.15 -35.64 -26.24
CA VAL A 222 -13.95 -34.80 -26.13
C VAL A 222 -12.72 -35.62 -26.51
N LYS A 223 -12.03 -35.22 -27.58
CA LYS A 223 -10.79 -35.87 -28.02
C LYS A 223 -9.60 -35.19 -27.36
N GLY A 224 -8.67 -35.99 -26.86
CA GLY A 224 -7.46 -35.50 -26.19
C GLY A 224 -6.23 -35.81 -27.03
N VAL A 225 -5.39 -34.81 -27.28
CA VAL A 225 -4.09 -34.93 -27.95
C VAL A 225 -3.02 -34.49 -26.97
N MET A 226 -2.18 -35.43 -26.50
CA MET A 226 -1.11 -35.15 -25.54
C MET A 226 0.23 -35.20 -26.23
N ILE A 227 1.11 -34.23 -26.01
CA ILE A 227 2.50 -34.26 -26.47
C ILE A 227 3.40 -34.41 -25.24
N GLU A 228 4.25 -35.43 -25.25
CA GLU A 228 5.21 -35.68 -24.18
C GLU A 228 6.48 -36.33 -24.75
N TYR A 229 7.64 -35.78 -24.42
CA TYR A 229 8.92 -36.28 -24.93
C TYR A 229 9.42 -37.49 -24.13
N ASN A 230 9.23 -37.50 -22.81
CA ASN A 230 9.75 -38.56 -21.96
C ASN A 230 8.78 -39.77 -21.93
N LYS A 231 9.28 -40.93 -22.35
CA LYS A 231 8.51 -42.19 -22.38
C LYS A 231 8.02 -42.63 -21.00
N ASP A 232 8.74 -42.33 -19.92
CA ASP A 232 8.31 -42.67 -18.56
C ASP A 232 7.02 -41.90 -18.17
N TYR A 233 6.91 -40.65 -18.61
CA TYR A 233 5.70 -39.87 -18.38
C TYR A 233 4.53 -40.41 -19.20
N ILE A 234 4.75 -40.87 -20.43
CA ILE A 234 3.70 -41.52 -21.23
C ILE A 234 3.13 -42.76 -20.52
N GLU A 235 3.97 -43.58 -19.89
CA GLU A 235 3.49 -44.72 -19.10
C GLU A 235 2.67 -44.27 -17.89
N ILE A 236 3.06 -43.18 -17.22
CA ILE A 236 2.25 -42.56 -16.16
C ILE A 236 0.90 -42.07 -16.71
N ILE A 237 0.85 -41.48 -17.90
CA ILE A 237 -0.41 -41.06 -18.55
C ILE A 237 -1.33 -42.26 -18.74
N LYS A 238 -0.82 -43.36 -19.31
CA LYS A 238 -1.58 -44.61 -19.52
C LYS A 238 -2.13 -45.18 -18.22
N GLN A 239 -1.29 -45.27 -17.19
CA GLN A 239 -1.69 -45.77 -15.87
C GLN A 239 -2.76 -44.90 -15.22
N ARG A 240 -2.59 -43.57 -15.24
CA ARG A 240 -3.53 -42.63 -14.61
C ARG A 240 -4.90 -42.62 -15.30
N THR A 241 -4.92 -42.75 -16.62
CA THR A 241 -6.14 -42.70 -17.42
C THR A 241 -6.82 -44.06 -17.55
N GLY A 242 -6.10 -45.16 -17.29
CA GLY A 242 -6.56 -46.52 -17.56
C GLY A 242 -6.56 -46.90 -19.05
N LEU A 243 -6.02 -46.03 -19.92
CA LEU A 243 -6.02 -46.21 -21.38
C LEU A 243 -4.74 -46.93 -21.84
N LEU A 244 -4.62 -48.22 -21.52
CA LEU A 244 -3.41 -49.00 -21.81
C LEU A 244 -3.12 -49.18 -23.31
N SER A 245 -4.15 -49.15 -24.16
CA SER A 245 -4.07 -49.33 -25.62
C SER A 245 -4.19 -48.02 -26.41
N ILE A 246 -3.92 -46.88 -25.79
CA ILE A 246 -3.98 -45.57 -26.46
C ILE A 246 -2.99 -45.48 -27.64
N ASP A 247 -3.42 -44.86 -28.75
CA ASP A 247 -2.57 -44.61 -29.93
C ASP A 247 -1.40 -43.70 -29.55
N VAL A 248 -0.17 -44.22 -29.65
CA VAL A 248 1.08 -43.48 -29.43
C VAL A 248 1.80 -43.33 -30.76
N LYS A 249 1.94 -42.10 -31.23
CA LYS A 249 2.71 -41.77 -32.45
C LYS A 249 4.06 -41.20 -32.06
N GLU A 250 5.14 -41.79 -32.54
CA GLU A 250 6.49 -41.27 -32.32
C GLU A 250 6.94 -40.43 -33.51
N TYR A 251 7.57 -39.27 -33.25
CA TYR A 251 8.25 -38.49 -34.28
C TYR A 251 9.68 -38.17 -33.82
N PRO A 252 10.66 -38.18 -34.74
CA PRO A 252 12.02 -37.81 -34.40
C PRO A 252 12.10 -36.34 -33.98
N TYR A 253 13.12 -36.00 -33.18
CA TYR A 253 13.45 -34.62 -32.89
C TYR A 253 13.77 -33.88 -34.20
N LEU A 254 13.27 -32.65 -34.31
CA LEU A 254 13.55 -31.76 -35.43
C LEU A 254 14.23 -30.50 -34.90
N ASN A 255 15.36 -30.13 -35.49
CA ASN A 255 16.00 -28.84 -35.20
C ASN A 255 15.13 -27.69 -35.70
N TYR A 256 15.15 -26.58 -34.97
CA TYR A 256 14.48 -25.34 -35.37
C TYR A 256 15.24 -24.12 -34.87
N GLU A 257 15.21 -23.07 -35.67
CA GLU A 257 15.75 -21.76 -35.31
C GLU A 257 14.62 -20.81 -34.94
N TYR A 258 14.90 -19.88 -34.04
CA TYR A 258 13.97 -18.83 -33.62
C TYR A 258 14.72 -17.53 -33.41
N GLN A 259 14.06 -16.42 -33.72
CA GLN A 259 14.64 -15.09 -33.53
C GLN A 259 14.63 -14.72 -32.05
N ILE A 260 15.76 -14.21 -31.54
CA ILE A 260 15.83 -13.65 -30.19
C ILE A 260 15.07 -12.32 -30.17
N LEU A 261 14.09 -12.22 -29.26
CA LEU A 261 13.30 -11.02 -29.05
C LEU A 261 14.13 -9.92 -28.37
N GLU A 262 13.73 -8.67 -28.55
CA GLU A 262 14.35 -7.51 -27.91
C GLU A 262 13.38 -6.82 -26.95
N GLU A 263 13.87 -6.45 -25.77
CA GLU A 263 13.09 -5.67 -24.80
C GLU A 263 13.30 -4.18 -25.02
N ASN A 264 12.28 -3.50 -25.52
CA ASN A 264 12.24 -2.04 -25.62
C ASN A 264 11.54 -1.44 -24.39
N PHE A 265 12.17 -0.45 -23.76
CA PHE A 265 11.56 0.35 -22.70
C PHE A 265 11.20 1.73 -23.27
N VAL A 266 9.91 1.97 -23.46
CA VAL A 266 9.39 3.27 -23.88
C VAL A 266 8.52 3.81 -22.74
N LEU A 267 9.08 4.74 -21.96
CA LEU A 267 8.27 5.57 -21.08
C LEU A 267 8.05 6.89 -21.79
N ASN A 268 6.82 7.18 -22.17
CA ASN A 268 6.53 8.40 -22.93
C ASN A 268 6.86 9.64 -22.08
N ASN A 269 7.50 10.64 -22.67
CA ASN A 269 7.97 11.82 -21.92
C ASN A 269 6.85 12.80 -21.55
N ASP A 270 5.66 12.63 -22.14
CA ASP A 270 4.52 13.54 -22.03
C ASP A 270 3.79 13.47 -20.68
N TYR A 271 4.11 12.49 -19.83
CA TYR A 271 3.46 12.36 -18.53
C TYR A 271 4.00 13.36 -17.51
N SER A 272 3.11 13.86 -16.64
CA SER A 272 3.48 14.76 -15.55
C SER A 272 4.35 14.06 -14.51
N GLU A 273 5.27 14.80 -13.91
CA GLU A 273 6.08 14.36 -12.77
C GLU A 273 5.48 14.94 -11.49
N TYR A 274 5.56 14.18 -10.40
CA TYR A 274 5.20 14.68 -9.08
C TYR A 274 6.46 15.09 -8.30
N ASP A 275 6.35 16.09 -7.45
CA ASP A 275 7.45 16.54 -6.57
C ASP A 275 7.87 15.48 -5.55
N ASN A 276 6.94 14.58 -5.21
CA ASN A 276 7.14 13.47 -4.29
C ASN A 276 6.31 12.25 -4.72
N ILE A 277 6.62 11.10 -4.13
CA ILE A 277 5.80 9.89 -4.27
C ILE A 277 5.45 9.33 -2.89
N GLU A 278 4.19 8.93 -2.72
CA GLU A 278 3.74 8.32 -1.47
C GLU A 278 4.23 6.87 -1.37
N THR A 279 4.37 6.34 -0.15
CA THR A 279 4.76 4.93 0.08
C THR A 279 3.84 3.93 -0.62
N VAL A 280 2.55 4.26 -0.75
CA VAL A 280 1.55 3.45 -1.44
C VAL A 280 0.84 4.33 -2.46
N SER A 281 1.07 4.09 -3.75
CA SER A 281 0.50 4.82 -4.87
C SER A 281 -0.20 3.82 -5.80
N ILE A 282 -1.53 3.74 -5.70
CA ILE A 282 -2.35 2.86 -6.56
C ILE A 282 -3.05 3.75 -7.58
N ALA A 283 -2.64 3.63 -8.83
CA ALA A 283 -3.23 4.39 -9.92
C ALA A 283 -4.60 3.84 -10.32
N GLU A 284 -5.53 4.74 -10.61
CA GLU A 284 -6.85 4.40 -11.15
C GLU A 284 -6.78 4.15 -12.67
N ASN A 285 -5.80 4.77 -13.35
CA ASN A 285 -5.62 4.65 -14.81
C ASN A 285 -4.15 4.68 -15.23
N ARG A 286 -3.90 4.33 -16.49
CA ARG A 286 -2.55 4.23 -17.09
C ARG A 286 -1.77 5.56 -17.08
N THR A 287 -2.43 6.69 -17.25
CA THR A 287 -1.76 8.01 -17.23
C THR A 287 -1.14 8.26 -15.86
N GLU A 288 -1.93 8.09 -14.80
CA GLU A 288 -1.46 8.24 -13.43
C GLU A 288 -0.34 7.25 -13.09
N PHE A 289 -0.48 5.98 -13.51
CA PHE A 289 0.55 4.97 -13.32
C PHE A 289 1.87 5.35 -14.01
N ASN A 290 1.81 5.82 -15.25
CA ASN A 290 3.00 6.26 -15.98
C ASN A 290 3.63 7.51 -15.35
N SER A 291 2.83 8.43 -14.82
CA SER A 291 3.33 9.56 -14.01
C SER A 291 4.06 9.09 -12.75
N TYR A 292 3.57 8.06 -12.05
CA TYR A 292 4.29 7.44 -10.93
C TYR A 292 5.61 6.81 -11.36
N LEU A 293 5.61 6.03 -12.45
CA LEU A 293 6.83 5.43 -13.00
C LEU A 293 7.86 6.49 -13.41
N LYS A 294 7.42 7.58 -14.05
CA LYS A 294 8.29 8.68 -14.44
C LYS A 294 8.90 9.36 -13.22
N THR A 295 8.06 9.65 -12.22
CA THR A 295 8.46 10.29 -10.97
C THR A 295 9.59 9.53 -10.26
N ILE A 296 9.45 8.20 -10.09
CA ILE A 296 10.48 7.40 -9.41
C ILE A 296 11.81 7.33 -10.17
N LEU A 297 11.79 7.53 -11.49
CA LEU A 297 12.98 7.50 -12.33
C LEU A 297 13.72 8.84 -12.36
N THR A 298 13.15 9.91 -11.79
CA THR A 298 13.81 11.22 -11.73
C THR A 298 15.04 11.20 -10.82
N LYS A 299 16.07 11.98 -11.17
CA LYS A 299 17.30 12.11 -10.36
C LYS A 299 17.01 12.67 -8.96
N SER A 300 16.02 13.54 -8.83
CA SER A 300 15.62 14.13 -7.55
C SER A 300 15.12 13.06 -6.59
N ILE A 301 14.12 12.26 -7.02
CA ILE A 301 13.55 11.19 -6.21
C ILE A 301 14.59 10.13 -5.91
N ILE A 302 15.38 9.68 -6.90
CA ILE A 302 16.44 8.69 -6.66
C ILE A 302 17.44 9.16 -5.59
N ARG A 303 17.76 10.45 -5.51
CA ARG A 303 18.70 10.98 -4.49
C ARG A 303 18.06 11.16 -3.12
N SER A 304 16.79 11.55 -3.07
CA SER A 304 16.11 11.87 -1.81
C SER A 304 15.39 10.67 -1.17
N PHE A 305 15.06 9.64 -1.96
CA PHE A 305 14.32 8.49 -1.47
C PHE A 305 15.13 7.68 -0.44
N PRO A 306 14.55 7.33 0.72
CA PRO A 306 15.28 6.56 1.73
C PRO A 306 15.62 5.15 1.24
N LYS A 307 16.90 4.77 1.35
CA LYS A 307 17.45 3.49 0.83
C LYS A 307 16.77 2.21 1.35
N ASN A 308 16.16 2.28 2.54
CA ASN A 308 15.48 1.16 3.20
C ASN A 308 13.95 1.27 3.19
N GLU A 309 13.39 2.28 2.51
CA GLU A 309 11.94 2.37 2.35
C GLU A 309 11.45 1.56 1.15
N LEU A 310 10.21 1.08 1.27
CA LEU A 310 9.51 0.33 0.25
C LEU A 310 8.53 1.25 -0.45
N LEU A 311 8.34 1.02 -1.72
CA LEU A 311 7.30 1.66 -2.49
C LEU A 311 6.32 0.61 -3.01
N PHE A 312 5.03 0.89 -2.90
CA PHE A 312 3.97 0.07 -3.47
C PHE A 312 3.34 0.85 -4.61
N ILE A 313 3.62 0.47 -5.85
CA ILE A 313 3.00 1.07 -7.03
C ILE A 313 1.98 0.08 -7.57
N GLY A 314 0.72 0.45 -7.68
CA GLY A 314 -0.33 -0.38 -8.28
C GLY A 314 -1.04 0.31 -9.43
N LEU A 315 -1.81 -0.47 -10.20
CA LEU A 315 -2.70 0.02 -11.25
C LEU A 315 -3.97 -0.82 -11.25
N ARG A 316 -5.14 -0.21 -11.06
CA ARG A 316 -6.42 -0.93 -11.02
C ARG A 316 -6.86 -1.45 -12.37
N ASP A 317 -6.92 -0.56 -13.36
CA ASP A 317 -7.24 -0.90 -14.74
C ASP A 317 -5.94 -1.09 -15.52
N PHE A 318 -5.46 -2.33 -15.57
CA PHE A 318 -4.16 -2.68 -16.13
C PHE A 318 -4.29 -3.55 -17.38
N SER A 319 -3.26 -3.47 -18.22
CA SER A 319 -3.00 -4.39 -19.32
C SER A 319 -1.69 -5.14 -19.10
N ILE A 320 -1.44 -6.16 -19.92
CA ILE A 320 -0.17 -6.88 -19.93
C ILE A 320 1.00 -5.98 -20.31
N GLU A 321 0.77 -5.00 -21.18
CA GLU A 321 1.75 -3.97 -21.52
C GLU A 321 2.16 -3.14 -20.30
N ASP A 322 1.23 -2.81 -19.40
CA ASP A 322 1.55 -2.07 -18.17
C ASP A 322 2.48 -2.85 -17.23
N ILE A 323 2.22 -4.16 -17.09
CA ILE A 323 3.07 -5.06 -16.29
C ILE A 323 4.44 -5.24 -16.96
N TYR A 324 4.48 -5.39 -18.29
CA TYR A 324 5.71 -5.44 -19.05
C TYR A 324 6.54 -4.15 -18.87
N ASN A 325 5.91 -2.98 -18.97
CA ASN A 325 6.59 -1.69 -18.86
C ASN A 325 7.23 -1.49 -17.49
N ILE A 326 6.49 -1.74 -16.40
CA ILE A 326 7.10 -1.63 -15.06
C ILE A 326 8.20 -2.68 -14.85
N SER A 327 8.13 -3.86 -15.47
CA SER A 327 9.19 -4.88 -15.34
C SER A 327 10.58 -4.38 -15.77
N GLN A 328 10.63 -3.35 -16.64
CA GLN A 328 11.86 -2.76 -17.13
C GLN A 328 12.55 -1.86 -16.10
N ILE A 329 11.88 -1.43 -15.02
CA ILE A 329 12.52 -0.64 -13.96
C ILE A 329 13.64 -1.41 -13.25
N ASN A 330 13.61 -2.74 -13.29
CA ASN A 330 14.67 -3.62 -12.78
C ASN A 330 16.04 -3.37 -13.43
N LYS A 331 16.06 -2.76 -14.62
CA LYS A 331 17.29 -2.36 -15.34
C LYS A 331 17.73 -0.93 -14.96
N LYS A 332 17.02 -0.27 -14.04
CA LYS A 332 17.27 1.09 -13.55
C LYS A 332 17.66 1.01 -12.07
N SER A 333 17.70 2.15 -11.39
CA SER A 333 18.03 2.24 -9.95
C SER A 333 16.99 1.62 -9.01
N TRP A 334 16.10 0.74 -9.49
CA TRP A 334 14.97 0.17 -8.76
C TRP A 334 14.83 -1.33 -9.02
N ILE A 335 14.27 -2.05 -8.07
CA ILE A 335 14.07 -3.51 -8.11
C ILE A 335 12.64 -3.81 -7.65
N ILE A 336 11.90 -4.55 -8.46
CA ILE A 336 10.62 -5.16 -8.09
C ILE A 336 10.89 -6.39 -7.24
N ARG A 337 10.53 -6.34 -5.98
CA ARG A 337 10.76 -7.40 -4.98
C ARG A 337 9.63 -8.40 -4.89
N ASN A 338 8.41 -8.00 -5.21
CA ASN A 338 7.23 -8.86 -5.36
C ASN A 338 6.22 -8.15 -6.26
N MET A 339 5.36 -8.94 -6.90
CA MET A 339 4.07 -8.47 -7.38
C MET A 339 2.98 -9.12 -6.54
N LEU A 340 2.17 -8.30 -5.89
CA LEU A 340 0.98 -8.68 -5.15
C LEU A 340 -0.22 -8.69 -6.09
N VAL A 341 -1.12 -9.65 -5.88
CA VAL A 341 -2.42 -9.71 -6.52
C VAL A 341 -3.44 -9.25 -5.50
N CYS A 342 -4.13 -8.15 -5.79
CA CYS A 342 -5.17 -7.61 -4.92
C CYS A 342 -6.54 -7.87 -5.53
N GLU A 343 -7.41 -8.57 -4.78
CA GLU A 343 -8.80 -8.83 -5.18
C GLU A 343 -9.65 -7.58 -4.93
N ASN A 344 -10.44 -7.17 -5.92
CA ASN A 344 -11.50 -6.16 -5.80
C ASN A 344 -12.70 -6.62 -6.62
N GLU A 345 -13.87 -6.74 -6.01
CA GLU A 345 -15.12 -7.13 -6.68
C GLU A 345 -14.97 -8.38 -7.58
N ARG A 346 -14.33 -9.43 -7.06
CA ARG A 346 -14.02 -10.70 -7.75
C ARG A 346 -13.03 -10.61 -8.94
N LYS A 347 -12.54 -9.41 -9.25
CA LYS A 347 -11.42 -9.18 -10.17
C LYS A 347 -10.13 -8.95 -9.40
N TRP A 348 -9.00 -8.93 -10.08
CA TRP A 348 -7.72 -8.61 -9.47
C TRP A 348 -7.03 -7.44 -10.15
N PHE A 349 -6.09 -6.82 -9.43
CA PHE A 349 -5.16 -5.85 -9.97
C PHE A 349 -3.76 -6.00 -9.33
N PRO A 350 -2.67 -5.68 -10.06
CA PRO A 350 -1.31 -5.82 -9.55
C PRO A 350 -0.91 -4.65 -8.62
N ILE A 351 -0.18 -4.97 -7.57
CA ILE A 351 0.62 -4.00 -6.81
C ILE A 351 2.07 -4.48 -6.77
N PHE A 352 2.99 -3.65 -7.24
CA PHE A 352 4.41 -3.91 -7.28
C PHE A 352 5.08 -3.35 -6.03
N MET A 353 5.74 -4.24 -5.29
CA MET A 353 6.60 -3.86 -4.17
C MET A 353 7.99 -3.56 -4.72
N VAL A 354 8.37 -2.29 -4.71
CA VAL A 354 9.57 -1.73 -5.33
C VAL A 354 10.53 -1.22 -4.26
N VAL A 355 11.82 -1.47 -4.45
CA VAL A 355 12.90 -0.91 -3.61
C VAL A 355 13.98 -0.31 -4.49
N GLN A 356 14.70 0.69 -3.98
CA GLN A 356 15.84 1.25 -4.70
C GLN A 356 16.99 0.24 -4.73
N ASP A 357 17.66 0.01 -5.87
CA ASP A 357 18.84 -0.85 -5.98
C ASP A 357 20.06 -0.17 -5.35
N THR A 358 20.44 -0.57 -4.14
CA THR A 358 21.58 0.04 -3.44
C THR A 358 22.82 -0.85 -3.41
N LYS A 359 22.75 -2.10 -3.92
CA LYS A 359 23.78 -3.17 -3.91
C LYS A 359 24.51 -3.45 -2.57
N LYS A 360 24.33 -2.62 -1.55
CA LYS A 360 25.08 -2.57 -0.29
C LYS A 360 24.21 -2.91 0.93
N GLU A 361 22.90 -2.68 0.88
CA GLU A 361 22.01 -2.85 2.03
C GLU A 361 21.20 -4.15 1.93
N LYS A 362 21.08 -4.85 3.06
CA LYS A 362 20.22 -6.03 3.19
C LYS A 362 18.80 -5.55 3.47
N TYR A 363 17.90 -5.67 2.49
CA TYR A 363 16.50 -5.31 2.71
C TYR A 363 15.87 -6.30 3.68
N LEU A 364 15.22 -5.78 4.71
CA LEU A 364 14.26 -6.50 5.54
C LEU A 364 12.91 -5.84 5.32
N PHE A 365 11.91 -6.63 4.93
CA PHE A 365 10.56 -6.11 4.81
C PHE A 365 10.02 -5.88 6.23
N ASN A 366 9.74 -4.61 6.57
CA ASN A 366 9.08 -4.26 7.82
C ASN A 366 7.82 -3.48 7.52
N TYR A 367 6.67 -4.15 7.61
CA TYR A 367 5.37 -3.53 7.36
C TYR A 367 5.08 -2.35 8.30
N LYS A 368 5.70 -2.29 9.49
CA LYS A 368 5.54 -1.17 10.43
C LYS A 368 6.07 0.17 9.90
N ASN A 369 6.93 0.12 8.88
CA ASN A 369 7.43 1.33 8.22
C ASN A 369 6.45 1.90 7.18
N LEU A 370 5.32 1.21 6.91
CA LEU A 370 4.28 1.71 6.01
C LEU A 370 3.58 2.92 6.64
N LYS A 371 3.70 4.07 5.99
CA LYS A 371 3.00 5.31 6.36
C LYS A 371 1.88 5.52 5.36
N LEU A 372 0.64 5.26 5.78
CA LEU A 372 -0.54 5.48 4.93
C LEU A 372 -1.10 6.87 5.20
N ASN A 373 -1.25 7.68 4.16
CA ASN A 373 -1.98 8.94 4.29
C ASN A 373 -3.46 8.67 4.60
N HIS A 374 -4.09 9.58 5.34
CA HIS A 374 -5.53 9.48 5.58
C HIS A 374 -6.29 9.69 4.26
N LYS A 375 -7.24 8.79 3.95
CA LYS A 375 -8.06 8.84 2.71
C LYS A 375 -8.91 10.11 2.58
N SER A 376 -9.11 10.87 3.66
CA SER A 376 -9.78 12.16 3.65
C SER A 376 -8.85 13.24 4.19
N LYS A 377 -8.70 14.35 3.45
CA LYS A 377 -8.35 15.63 4.07
C LYS A 377 -9.55 16.02 4.91
N GLU A 378 -9.45 15.88 6.24
CA GLU A 378 -10.51 16.30 7.15
C GLU A 378 -10.73 17.81 6.99
N VAL A 379 -11.85 18.20 6.37
CA VAL A 379 -12.28 19.59 6.36
C VAL A 379 -12.83 19.89 7.75
N LYS A 380 -12.08 20.62 8.57
CA LYS A 380 -12.55 21.03 9.91
C LYS A 380 -13.78 21.92 9.74
N ASN A 381 -14.95 21.44 10.15
CA ASN A 381 -16.16 22.26 10.16
C ASN A 381 -16.21 23.11 11.44
N TYR A 382 -15.86 24.38 11.31
CA TYR A 382 -15.90 25.34 12.41
C TYR A 382 -17.26 26.03 12.59
N LYS A 383 -18.21 25.89 11.65
CA LYS A 383 -19.55 26.50 11.76
C LYS A 383 -20.47 25.65 12.64
N LYS A 384 -20.36 25.83 13.96
CA LYS A 384 -21.19 25.18 14.99
C LYS A 384 -21.36 26.09 16.20
N GLU A 385 -22.26 25.72 17.11
CA GLU A 385 -22.44 26.43 18.37
C GLU A 385 -21.30 26.08 19.35
N TYR A 386 -20.74 27.10 20.02
CA TYR A 386 -19.64 26.97 20.99
C TYR A 386 -20.02 27.42 22.41
N LEU A 387 -21.25 27.89 22.63
CA LEU A 387 -21.74 28.21 23.96
C LEU A 387 -21.79 26.93 24.81
N GLY A 388 -21.43 27.04 26.09
CA GLY A 388 -21.38 25.91 27.02
C GLY A 388 -20.16 24.99 26.89
N TYR A 389 -19.31 25.17 25.87
CA TYR A 389 -18.11 24.33 25.68
C TYR A 389 -17.20 24.40 26.91
N LYS A 390 -16.68 23.24 27.30
CA LYS A 390 -15.73 23.11 28.40
C LYS A 390 -14.43 23.84 28.04
N VAL A 391 -13.91 24.59 28.99
CA VAL A 391 -12.59 25.23 28.93
C VAL A 391 -11.76 24.67 30.07
N VAL A 392 -10.53 24.24 29.78
CA VAL A 392 -9.58 23.70 30.76
C VAL A 392 -8.32 24.55 30.74
N ASP A 393 -7.92 25.04 31.91
CA ASP A 393 -6.58 25.54 32.14
C ASP A 393 -5.74 24.42 32.73
N ASN A 394 -4.95 23.76 31.88
CA ASN A 394 -3.93 22.79 32.25
C ASN A 394 -2.51 23.37 32.11
N PHE A 395 -2.40 24.66 31.79
CA PHE A 395 -1.13 25.36 31.61
C PHE A 395 -0.64 25.97 32.93
N SER A 396 -1.57 26.48 33.74
CA SER A 396 -1.29 26.94 35.10
C SER A 396 -0.97 25.79 36.04
N LYS A 397 -0.20 26.04 37.11
CA LYS A 397 0.13 25.00 38.13
C LYS A 397 -1.09 24.37 38.79
N ILE A 398 -2.16 25.14 38.92
CA ILE A 398 -3.44 24.68 39.44
C ILE A 398 -4.38 24.52 38.25
N ARG A 399 -4.83 23.29 38.02
CA ARG A 399 -5.80 23.00 36.96
C ARG A 399 -7.14 23.68 37.29
N LYS A 400 -7.70 24.39 36.32
CA LYS A 400 -9.03 25.01 36.42
C LYS A 400 -9.93 24.58 35.28
N GLU A 401 -11.22 24.56 35.54
CA GLU A 401 -12.23 24.31 34.52
C GLU A 401 -13.22 25.47 34.46
N GLY A 402 -13.74 25.73 33.27
CA GLY A 402 -14.71 26.77 32.99
C GLY A 402 -15.59 26.40 31.80
N LYS A 403 -16.52 27.29 31.47
CA LYS A 403 -17.40 27.16 30.30
C LYS A 403 -17.45 28.45 29.51
N ILE A 404 -17.56 28.35 28.19
CA ILE A 404 -17.84 29.50 27.33
C ILE A 404 -19.28 29.95 27.59
N ILE A 405 -19.45 31.21 28.00
CA ILE A 405 -20.76 31.80 28.29
C ILE A 405 -21.18 32.82 27.23
N SER A 406 -20.24 33.37 26.45
CA SER A 406 -20.55 34.27 25.35
C SER A 406 -19.46 34.24 24.29
N ILE A 407 -19.84 34.48 23.04
CA ILE A 407 -18.91 34.66 21.91
C ILE A 407 -18.98 36.12 21.48
N LEU A 408 -17.83 36.76 21.34
CA LEU A 408 -17.73 38.20 21.06
C LEU A 408 -17.37 38.49 19.60
N GLU A 409 -16.60 37.60 18.97
CA GLU A 409 -16.15 37.74 17.57
C GLU A 409 -15.86 36.34 17.02
N PHE A 410 -16.01 36.17 15.70
CA PHE A 410 -15.63 34.96 14.97
C PHE A 410 -14.54 35.26 13.94
N TYR A 411 -13.70 34.27 13.66
CA TYR A 411 -12.89 34.23 12.44
C TYR A 411 -13.79 34.00 11.21
N LYS A 412 -13.32 34.34 10.01
CA LYS A 412 -14.05 34.09 8.75
C LYS A 412 -14.41 32.62 8.54
N ILE A 413 -13.59 31.71 9.07
CA ILE A 413 -13.79 30.26 9.01
C ILE A 413 -14.92 29.75 9.92
N GLY A 414 -15.46 30.58 10.82
CA GLY A 414 -16.54 30.23 11.75
C GLY A 414 -16.07 29.80 13.14
N LEU A 415 -14.76 29.75 13.41
CA LEU A 415 -14.21 29.52 14.75
C LEU A 415 -14.37 30.80 15.60
N PRO A 416 -14.74 30.74 16.89
CA PRO A 416 -14.75 31.91 17.76
C PRO A 416 -13.35 32.50 17.84
N LYS A 417 -13.24 33.83 17.91
CA LYS A 417 -11.98 34.56 18.03
C LYS A 417 -11.80 35.17 19.41
N TYR A 418 -12.88 35.71 19.97
CA TYR A 418 -12.91 36.17 21.36
C TYR A 418 -14.14 35.59 22.05
N VAL A 419 -13.96 35.10 23.28
CA VAL A 419 -15.03 34.48 24.08
C VAL A 419 -14.98 34.99 25.52
N LYS A 420 -16.12 34.96 26.23
CA LYS A 420 -16.16 35.06 27.69
C LYS A 420 -16.21 33.65 28.29
N VAL A 421 -15.34 33.39 29.27
CA VAL A 421 -15.29 32.12 29.99
C VAL A 421 -15.63 32.35 31.44
N TYR A 422 -16.60 31.59 31.95
CA TYR A 422 -16.91 31.50 33.38
C TYR A 422 -16.14 30.34 34.00
N TRP A 423 -15.24 30.63 34.93
CA TRP A 423 -14.41 29.65 35.62
C TRP A 423 -15.07 29.18 36.91
N ALA A 424 -14.74 27.96 37.34
CA ALA A 424 -15.27 27.36 38.57
C ALA A 424 -15.00 28.19 39.84
N ASP A 425 -13.96 29.02 39.84
CA ASP A 425 -13.65 29.98 40.91
C ASP A 425 -14.49 31.28 40.84
N ARG A 426 -15.59 31.27 40.07
CA ARG A 426 -16.55 32.37 39.88
C ARG A 426 -15.95 33.61 39.22
N VAL A 427 -14.87 33.44 38.45
CA VAL A 427 -14.25 34.51 37.67
C VAL A 427 -14.72 34.42 36.23
N ILE A 428 -15.07 35.56 35.63
CA ILE A 428 -15.28 35.67 34.18
C ILE A 428 -14.03 36.27 33.55
N THR A 429 -13.53 35.69 32.46
CA THR A 429 -12.41 36.25 31.70
C THR A 429 -12.77 36.38 30.21
N LYS A 430 -12.18 37.38 29.53
CA LYS A 430 -12.22 37.48 28.07
C LYS A 430 -10.99 36.77 27.51
N GLU A 431 -11.20 35.71 26.75
CA GLU A 431 -10.14 34.87 26.20
C GLU A 431 -10.07 35.01 24.68
N PHE A 432 -8.86 34.93 24.15
CA PHE A 432 -8.60 34.84 22.71
C PHE A 432 -8.48 33.38 22.29
N ILE A 433 -9.08 33.01 21.16
CA ILE A 433 -8.97 31.66 20.60
C ILE A 433 -7.85 31.61 19.56
N ILE A 434 -6.95 30.64 19.71
CA ILE A 434 -5.85 30.36 18.79
C ILE A 434 -6.39 29.66 17.54
N ASN A 435 -6.16 30.24 16.36
CA ASN A 435 -6.42 29.62 15.07
C ASN A 435 -5.10 29.04 14.50
N ASP A 436 -5.06 27.73 14.26
CA ASP A 436 -3.88 27.05 13.70
C ASP A 436 -3.62 27.39 12.22
N GLU A 437 -4.59 27.98 11.52
CA GLU A 437 -4.44 28.43 10.13
C GLU A 437 -3.78 29.81 10.01
N GLU A 438 -3.68 30.57 11.11
CA GLU A 438 -3.00 31.86 11.14
C GLU A 438 -1.60 31.71 11.77
N SER A 439 -0.58 32.18 11.05
CA SER A 439 0.80 32.23 11.57
C SER A 439 0.92 33.34 12.63
N LEU A 440 0.69 33.01 13.90
CA LEU A 440 0.81 33.97 15.00
C LEU A 440 2.24 34.47 15.22
N ILE A 441 3.26 33.75 14.73
CA ILE A 441 4.65 34.20 14.80
C ILE A 441 4.90 35.43 13.91
N ASP A 442 4.12 35.60 12.84
CA ASP A 442 4.26 36.74 11.92
C ASP A 442 3.89 38.07 12.59
N ASN A 443 3.15 38.02 13.71
CA ASN A 443 2.85 39.19 14.52
C ASN A 443 4.03 39.61 15.42
N LEU A 444 5.11 38.84 15.46
CA LEU A 444 6.30 39.16 16.26
C LEU A 444 7.41 39.71 15.37
N ASN A 445 8.08 40.75 15.85
CA ASN A 445 9.37 41.20 15.33
C ASN A 445 10.46 40.79 16.30
N PHE A 446 11.48 40.12 15.77
CA PHE A 446 12.67 39.74 16.52
C PHE A 446 13.84 40.60 16.06
N LEU A 447 14.44 41.38 16.97
CA LEU A 447 15.58 42.24 16.69
C LEU A 447 16.71 41.92 17.65
N LYS A 448 17.92 41.65 17.13
CA LYS A 448 19.09 41.40 17.96
C LYS A 448 19.87 42.70 18.15
N ILE A 449 19.88 43.24 19.37
CA ILE A 449 20.60 44.47 19.73
C ILE A 449 21.65 44.13 20.77
N ASN A 450 22.92 44.43 20.51
CA ASN A 450 24.06 44.14 21.41
C ASN A 450 24.12 42.67 21.87
N GLY A 451 23.80 41.73 20.98
CA GLY A 451 23.79 40.31 21.29
C GLY A 451 22.51 39.78 21.95
N ILE A 452 21.58 40.66 22.32
CA ILE A 452 20.33 40.34 23.04
C ILE A 452 19.16 40.35 22.07
N LEU A 453 18.32 39.32 22.12
CA LEU A 453 17.09 39.28 21.34
C LEU A 453 16.01 40.13 22.02
N LYS A 454 15.52 41.15 21.33
CA LYS A 454 14.31 41.89 21.66
C LYS A 454 13.16 41.37 20.81
N VAL A 455 11.98 41.30 21.43
CA VAL A 455 10.74 40.90 20.77
C VAL A 455 9.78 42.08 20.83
N SER A 456 8.99 42.32 19.79
CA SER A 456 7.85 43.24 19.84
C SER A 456 6.68 42.72 19.02
N GLU A 457 5.46 43.08 19.42
CA GLU A 457 4.25 42.76 18.66
C GLU A 457 3.99 43.83 17.59
N LYS A 458 3.69 43.43 16.35
CA LYS A 458 3.25 44.33 15.27
C LYS A 458 1.85 44.89 15.56
N LYS A 459 0.98 44.04 16.12
CA LYS A 459 -0.35 44.39 16.59
C LYS A 459 -0.57 43.83 17.99
N GLU A 460 -1.01 44.66 18.92
CA GLU A 460 -1.27 44.22 20.29
C GLU A 460 -2.55 43.38 20.35
N PHE A 461 -2.40 42.12 20.78
CA PHE A 461 -3.55 41.33 21.22
C PHE A 461 -3.80 41.66 22.71
N ILE A 462 -5.01 42.07 23.08
CA ILE A 462 -5.32 42.40 24.49
C ILE A 462 -6.21 41.30 25.08
N PRO A 463 -5.67 40.33 25.84
CA PRO A 463 -6.49 39.54 26.76
C PRO A 463 -6.93 40.47 27.90
N LEU A 464 -8.15 40.99 27.83
CA LEU A 464 -8.73 41.82 28.87
C LEU A 464 -9.24 40.91 30.00
N VAL A 465 -8.38 40.64 30.99
CA VAL A 465 -8.80 40.00 32.24
C VAL A 465 -9.51 41.05 33.10
N ARG A 466 -10.83 41.19 32.96
CA ARG A 466 -11.65 41.88 33.96
C ARG A 466 -12.12 40.87 34.99
N LYS A 467 -11.56 40.90 36.21
CA LYS A 467 -12.21 40.27 37.37
C LYS A 467 -13.51 41.02 37.63
N VAL A 468 -14.65 40.44 37.27
CA VAL A 468 -15.95 40.98 37.70
C VAL A 468 -16.08 40.69 39.20
N LYS A 469 -16.08 41.74 40.03
CA LYS A 469 -16.48 41.64 41.44
C LYS A 469 -18.01 41.65 41.48
N ASN A 470 -18.60 40.56 41.97
CA ASN A 470 -19.98 40.39 42.41
C ASN A 470 -21.00 41.46 41.94
N SER A 471 -21.84 41.11 40.97
CA SER A 471 -23.23 41.57 40.95
C SER A 471 -24.15 40.38 40.67
N LYS A 472 -25.25 40.28 41.44
CA LYS A 472 -26.32 39.29 41.24
C LYS A 472 -26.97 39.39 39.84
N SER A 473 -26.70 40.46 39.07
CA SER A 473 -27.22 40.69 37.72
C SER A 473 -26.59 39.79 36.64
N ASP A 474 -25.33 39.37 36.81
CA ASP A 474 -24.62 38.61 35.76
C ASP A 474 -24.94 37.10 35.83
N TYR A 475 -25.60 36.65 36.90
CA TYR A 475 -25.95 35.25 37.13
C TYR A 475 -27.26 34.84 36.44
N SER A 476 -28.18 35.77 36.15
CA SER A 476 -29.50 35.46 35.60
C SER A 476 -29.52 35.14 34.10
N GLU A 477 -28.42 35.35 33.38
CA GLU A 477 -28.33 35.08 31.93
C GLU A 477 -27.61 33.77 31.56
N ILE A 478 -27.13 33.00 32.54
CA ILE A 478 -26.43 31.73 32.28
C ILE A 478 -27.46 30.65 31.95
N LYS A 479 -27.88 30.56 30.67
CA LYS A 479 -28.57 29.38 30.15
C LYS A 479 -27.59 28.19 30.16
N THR A 480 -27.69 27.32 31.15
CA THR A 480 -27.07 26.00 31.12
C THR A 480 -27.95 25.06 30.30
N GLU A 481 -27.85 25.10 28.98
CA GLU A 481 -28.35 23.99 28.17
C GLU A 481 -27.35 22.83 28.27
N ASN A 482 -27.80 21.74 28.88
CA ASN A 482 -27.08 20.46 28.83
C ASN A 482 -27.21 19.89 27.41
N HIS A 483 -26.19 20.06 26.58
CA HIS A 483 -26.07 19.31 25.34
C HIS A 483 -25.66 17.86 25.65
N ASN A 484 -26.62 17.02 26.03
CA ASN A 484 -26.49 15.60 25.77
C ASN A 484 -26.76 15.39 24.27
N LYS A 485 -25.71 15.24 23.47
CA LYS A 485 -25.86 14.77 22.09
C LYS A 485 -26.33 13.32 22.11
N ASN A 486 -27.48 13.05 21.51
CA ASN A 486 -27.95 11.69 21.23
C ASN A 486 -27.03 11.03 20.19
N TYR A 487 -25.98 10.34 20.65
CA TYR A 487 -25.15 9.49 19.82
C TYR A 487 -25.82 8.10 19.66
N ASN A 488 -26.17 7.74 18.44
CA ASN A 488 -26.74 6.43 18.06
C ASN A 488 -25.72 5.56 17.32
N GLY A 489 -24.52 5.39 17.88
CA GLY A 489 -23.49 4.52 17.29
C GLY A 489 -23.14 3.32 18.16
N LYS A 490 -22.49 2.33 17.55
CA LYS A 490 -22.08 1.02 18.10
C LYS A 490 -21.38 1.07 19.47
N PHE A 491 -20.77 2.20 19.83
CA PHE A 491 -19.93 2.33 21.04
C PHE A 491 -20.68 2.92 22.24
N ARG A 492 -21.99 3.18 22.14
CA ARG A 492 -22.81 3.82 23.19
C ARG A 492 -22.85 3.03 24.51
N GLU A 493 -22.77 1.71 24.44
CA GLU A 493 -22.97 0.81 25.59
C GLU A 493 -21.68 0.22 26.16
N ILE A 494 -20.52 0.56 25.58
CA ILE A 494 -19.25 -0.05 26.03
C ILE A 494 -18.74 0.67 27.28
N GLU A 495 -18.61 -0.07 28.37
CA GLU A 495 -18.11 0.41 29.66
C GLU A 495 -16.70 1.01 29.51
N ARG A 496 -16.46 2.17 30.14
CA ARG A 496 -15.21 2.94 30.05
C ARG A 496 -14.03 2.16 30.62
N LYS A 497 -13.39 1.35 29.78
CA LYS A 497 -12.16 0.64 30.11
C LYS A 497 -11.12 0.99 29.05
N ASN A 498 -10.02 1.60 29.48
CA ASN A 498 -8.99 2.18 28.62
C ASN A 498 -8.13 1.08 27.98
N TRP A 499 -8.65 0.45 26.92
CA TRP A 499 -7.94 -0.56 26.12
C TRP A 499 -7.73 -0.03 24.70
N GLY A 500 -6.62 0.68 24.47
CA GLY A 500 -6.06 0.89 23.13
C GLY A 500 -7.02 1.33 22.01
N ALA A 501 -8.07 2.10 22.30
CA ALA A 501 -9.10 2.38 21.31
C ALA A 501 -8.54 3.14 20.10
N SER A 502 -9.02 2.79 18.90
CA SER A 502 -8.65 3.48 17.65
C SER A 502 -8.92 4.99 17.78
N PRO A 503 -8.18 5.86 17.06
CA PRO A 503 -8.44 7.30 17.09
C PRO A 503 -9.90 7.66 16.74
N GLY A 504 -10.59 6.82 15.96
CA GLY A 504 -12.03 6.94 15.69
C GLY A 504 -12.91 6.66 16.90
N ALA A 505 -12.60 5.62 17.69
CA ALA A 505 -13.31 5.30 18.93
C ALA A 505 -13.07 6.35 20.04
N ARG A 506 -11.87 6.95 20.10
CA ARG A 506 -11.60 8.11 20.98
C ARG A 506 -12.36 9.36 20.54
N SER A 507 -12.39 9.61 19.23
CA SER A 507 -13.13 10.72 18.62
C SER A 507 -14.65 10.62 18.78
N SER A 508 -15.21 9.43 19.02
CA SER A 508 -16.64 9.23 19.27
C SER A 508 -17.05 9.37 20.74
N VAL A 509 -16.08 9.49 21.66
CA VAL A 509 -16.31 9.43 23.12
C VAL A 509 -15.76 10.67 23.86
N GLU A 510 -14.77 11.38 23.32
CA GLU A 510 -14.28 12.65 23.89
C GLU A 510 -14.97 13.85 23.25
N ASP A 511 -15.72 14.62 24.05
CA ASP A 511 -16.27 15.92 23.65
C ASP A 511 -15.13 16.92 23.39
N GLU A 512 -15.24 17.68 22.28
CA GLU A 512 -14.32 18.77 21.99
C GLU A 512 -14.32 19.81 23.12
N TYR A 513 -13.15 20.28 23.52
CA TYR A 513 -13.00 21.27 24.59
C TYR A 513 -11.90 22.26 24.23
N PHE A 514 -11.88 23.41 24.89
CA PHE A 514 -10.80 24.39 24.75
C PHE A 514 -9.78 24.21 25.86
N SER A 515 -8.49 24.17 25.51
CA SER A 515 -7.40 24.18 26.50
C SER A 515 -6.61 25.47 26.45
N ARG A 516 -6.23 26.04 27.61
CA ARG A 516 -5.32 27.19 27.65
C ARG A 516 -3.91 26.77 27.25
N GLN A 517 -3.29 27.55 26.37
CA GLN A 517 -1.92 27.35 25.88
C GLN A 517 -1.21 28.70 25.71
N ARG A 518 0.12 28.69 25.50
CA ARG A 518 0.85 29.90 25.07
C ARG A 518 0.32 30.37 23.72
N LEU A 519 0.13 31.67 23.58
CA LEU A 519 -0.38 32.29 22.35
C LEU A 519 0.64 32.14 21.21
N TYR A 520 1.91 32.39 21.52
CA TYR A 520 2.99 32.31 20.55
C TYR A 520 3.73 30.97 20.65
N PRO A 521 4.28 30.46 19.53
CA PRO A 521 5.24 29.37 19.57
C PRO A 521 6.55 29.87 20.20
N VAL A 522 6.75 29.54 21.48
CA VAL A 522 7.93 29.97 22.24
C VAL A 522 9.08 29.00 22.01
N ASP A 523 10.20 29.50 21.50
CA ASP A 523 11.42 28.71 21.32
C ASP A 523 12.19 28.63 22.65
N GLN A 524 12.37 27.41 23.14
CA GLN A 524 13.07 27.13 24.39
C GLN A 524 14.52 27.62 24.38
N LYS A 525 15.23 27.57 23.25
CA LYS A 525 16.61 28.07 23.14
C LYS A 525 16.67 29.58 23.28
N ILE A 526 15.70 30.29 22.69
CA ILE A 526 15.58 31.75 22.83
C ILE A 526 15.35 32.14 24.29
N VAL A 527 14.44 31.44 24.98
CA VAL A 527 14.18 31.68 26.42
C VAL A 527 15.43 31.38 27.25
N ALA A 528 16.11 30.27 26.99
CA ALA A 528 17.33 29.93 27.70
C ALA A 528 18.46 30.95 27.46
N ASP A 529 18.58 31.48 26.24
CA ASP A 529 19.53 32.55 25.93
C ASP A 529 19.22 33.83 26.71
N TYR A 530 17.95 34.23 26.74
CA TYR A 530 17.51 35.40 27.47
C TYR A 530 17.75 35.27 28.98
N LEU A 531 17.38 34.12 29.58
CA LEU A 531 17.62 33.88 31.01
C LEU A 531 19.11 33.78 31.34
N ASN A 532 19.93 33.20 30.46
CA ASN A 532 21.38 33.22 30.63
C ASN A 532 21.97 34.63 30.52
N TYR A 533 21.40 35.50 29.68
CA TYR A 533 21.77 36.90 29.61
C TYR A 533 21.42 37.62 30.92
N ILE A 534 20.18 37.49 31.42
CA ILE A 534 19.76 38.08 32.71
C ILE A 534 20.66 37.60 33.85
N ARG A 535 20.95 36.30 33.92
CA ARG A 535 21.87 35.72 34.90
C ARG A 535 23.25 36.38 34.85
N LYS A 536 23.83 36.52 33.65
CA LYS A 536 25.16 37.12 33.45
C LYS A 536 25.17 38.62 33.75
N LYS A 537 24.12 39.36 33.37
CA LYS A 537 23.93 40.79 33.68
C LYS A 537 23.97 41.04 35.20
N ASN A 538 23.46 40.09 35.98
CA ASN A 538 23.46 40.16 37.45
C ASN A 538 24.68 39.47 38.10
N HIS A 539 25.72 39.14 37.34
CA HIS A 539 26.95 38.51 37.83
C HIS A 539 26.75 37.17 38.57
N LEU A 540 25.67 36.44 38.30
CA LEU A 540 25.35 35.19 38.98
C LEU A 540 25.98 33.98 38.27
N SER A 541 26.56 33.04 39.00
CA SER A 541 26.87 31.70 38.47
C SER A 541 25.58 30.91 38.22
N LYS A 542 25.62 29.81 37.45
CA LYS A 542 24.44 28.94 37.27
C LYS A 542 23.93 28.39 38.62
N LYS A 543 24.85 28.02 39.51
CA LYS A 543 24.53 27.53 40.86
C LYS A 543 23.86 28.62 41.70
N ALA A 544 24.45 29.82 41.75
CA ALA A 544 23.90 30.95 42.49
C ALA A 544 22.51 31.37 41.97
N PHE A 545 22.30 31.32 40.64
CA PHE A 545 20.99 31.59 40.04
C PHE A 545 19.92 30.60 40.49
N THR A 546 20.26 29.30 40.59
CA THR A 546 19.32 28.28 41.08
C THR A 546 19.03 28.43 42.57
N GLU A 547 19.99 28.87 43.38
CA GLU A 547 19.84 29.05 44.84
C GLU A 547 18.92 30.22 45.23
N LEU A 548 18.58 31.11 44.29
CA LEU A 548 17.59 32.19 44.49
C LEU A 548 16.14 31.69 44.58
N PHE A 549 15.89 30.44 44.19
CA PHE A 549 14.56 29.83 44.20
C PHE A 549 14.45 28.80 45.34
N SER A 550 13.22 28.53 45.80
CA SER A 550 13.00 27.54 46.85
C SER A 550 13.51 26.14 46.44
N LYS A 551 13.80 25.27 47.42
CA LYS A 551 14.36 23.93 47.16
C LYS A 551 13.53 23.10 46.17
N GLU A 552 12.23 23.33 46.10
CA GLU A 552 11.29 22.68 45.18
C GLU A 552 11.58 22.98 43.69
N TYR A 553 12.28 24.08 43.41
CA TYR A 553 12.60 24.54 42.05
C TYR A 553 14.00 24.17 41.57
N LYS A 554 14.80 23.54 42.44
CA LYS A 554 16.24 23.31 42.22
C LYS A 554 16.54 22.59 40.90
N HIS A 555 15.72 21.61 40.54
CA HIS A 555 15.86 20.88 39.27
C HIS A 555 15.29 21.68 38.10
N THR A 556 14.10 22.27 38.25
CA THR A 556 13.37 22.99 37.21
C THR A 556 14.10 24.23 36.69
N VAL A 557 14.73 25.03 37.58
CA VAL A 557 15.46 26.25 37.22
C VAL A 557 16.71 25.95 36.39
N GLY A 558 17.40 24.86 36.71
CA GLY A 558 18.55 24.40 35.93
C GLY A 558 18.17 24.04 34.48
N HIS A 559 16.97 23.48 34.28
CA HIS A 559 16.44 23.17 32.95
C HIS A 559 16.08 24.41 32.12
N TRP A 560 15.70 25.53 32.74
CA TRP A 560 15.41 26.77 32.00
C TRP A 560 16.65 27.39 31.34
N LEU A 561 17.84 27.12 31.86
CA LEU A 561 19.10 27.67 31.34
C LEU A 561 19.76 26.78 30.27
N ARG A 562 19.17 25.62 29.97
CA ARG A 562 19.69 24.63 29.03
C ARG A 562 19.16 24.88 27.62
N LYS A 563 19.94 24.50 26.60
CA LYS A 563 19.57 24.60 25.17
C LYS A 563 19.48 23.25 24.46
N ASP A 564 19.86 22.19 25.15
CA ASP A 564 19.81 20.80 24.69
C ASP A 564 18.44 20.19 25.00
N PHE A 565 18.24 18.92 24.62
CA PHE A 565 16.96 18.19 24.77
C PHE A 565 16.40 18.14 26.20
N GLY A 566 17.23 18.41 27.21
CA GLY A 566 16.79 18.48 28.59
C GLY A 566 16.36 19.87 29.06
N GLY A 567 16.22 20.88 28.20
CA GLY A 567 15.75 22.19 28.64
C GLY A 567 14.23 22.35 28.69
N SER A 568 13.75 23.34 29.44
CA SER A 568 12.30 23.62 29.60
C SER A 568 12.00 25.12 29.60
N ILE A 569 10.74 25.48 29.36
CA ILE A 569 10.27 26.88 29.37
C ILE A 569 9.51 27.12 30.69
N PRO A 570 9.81 28.20 31.45
CA PRO A 570 9.11 28.49 32.70
C PRO A 570 7.61 28.71 32.50
N LEU A 571 6.78 28.18 33.42
CA LEU A 571 5.32 28.43 33.42
C LEU A 571 5.00 29.89 33.81
N LEU A 572 3.73 30.27 33.73
CA LEU A 572 3.29 31.64 34.05
C LEU A 572 3.63 32.04 35.49
N GLU A 573 3.40 31.15 36.45
CA GLU A 573 3.71 31.39 37.86
C GLU A 573 5.21 31.44 38.12
N ASP A 574 5.99 30.64 37.39
CA ASP A 574 7.45 30.61 37.47
C ASP A 574 8.06 31.90 36.91
N TRP A 575 7.50 32.40 35.81
CA TRP A 575 7.92 33.65 35.21
C TRP A 575 7.67 34.85 36.12
N LYS A 576 6.57 34.86 36.87
CA LYS A 576 6.31 35.91 37.88
C LYS A 576 7.34 35.92 39.00
N LEU A 577 7.93 34.77 39.35
CA LEU A 577 9.04 34.75 40.31
C LEU A 577 10.30 35.37 39.69
N LEU A 578 10.58 35.08 38.43
CA LEU A 578 11.67 35.69 37.68
C LEU A 578 11.52 37.22 37.58
N GLU A 579 10.31 37.73 37.33
CA GLU A 579 10.03 39.18 37.28
C GLU A 579 10.18 39.90 38.63
N LYS A 580 10.00 39.18 39.75
CA LYS A 580 10.25 39.74 41.09
C LYS A 580 11.74 39.85 41.42
N LEU A 581 12.54 38.94 40.87
CA LEU A 581 13.97 38.83 41.18
C LEU A 581 14.84 39.61 40.19
N PHE A 582 14.35 39.84 38.96
CA PHE A 582 15.13 40.43 37.88
C PHE A 582 14.32 41.41 37.05
N GLU A 583 15.00 42.41 36.51
CA GLU A 583 14.45 43.29 35.47
C GLU A 583 14.27 42.51 34.15
N ILE A 584 13.02 42.17 33.83
CA ILE A 584 12.66 41.46 32.60
C ILE A 584 11.91 42.40 31.66
N ASP A 585 12.27 42.33 30.38
CA ASP A 585 11.65 43.10 29.32
C ASP A 585 10.18 42.69 29.15
N LEU A 586 9.27 43.67 29.22
CA LEU A 586 7.83 43.44 29.17
C LEU A 586 7.40 42.75 27.87
N ASN A 587 8.02 43.05 26.73
CA ASN A 587 7.66 42.41 25.48
C ASN A 587 8.15 40.96 25.43
N PHE A 588 9.29 40.67 26.05
CA PHE A 588 9.75 39.29 26.25
C PHE A 588 8.82 38.52 27.20
N THR A 589 8.33 39.16 28.27
CA THR A 589 7.25 38.59 29.11
C THR A 589 6.01 38.30 28.27
N LYS A 590 5.55 39.22 27.42
CA LYS A 590 4.40 38.97 26.53
C LYS A 590 4.66 37.79 25.58
N TYR A 591 5.85 37.69 24.98
CA TYR A 591 6.22 36.57 24.13
C TYR A 591 6.11 35.22 24.86
N VAL A 592 6.63 35.14 26.09
CA VAL A 592 6.66 33.88 26.85
C VAL A 592 5.31 33.56 27.48
N CYS A 593 4.65 34.53 28.11
CA CYS A 593 3.57 34.30 29.07
C CYS A 593 2.17 34.58 28.55
N LYS A 594 2.02 35.21 27.38
CA LYS A 594 0.70 35.48 26.82
C LYS A 594 0.03 34.18 26.40
N THR A 595 -1.25 34.03 26.76
CA THR A 595 -2.00 32.80 26.53
C THR A 595 -3.21 33.03 25.62
N GLY A 596 -3.63 31.95 24.97
CA GLY A 596 -4.92 31.83 24.31
C GLY A 596 -5.54 30.46 24.56
N LEU A 597 -6.80 30.29 24.18
CA LEU A 597 -7.48 29.02 24.21
C LEU A 597 -7.35 28.33 22.85
N LYS A 598 -7.00 27.05 22.85
CA LYS A 598 -6.93 26.22 21.65
C LYS A 598 -8.00 25.15 21.70
N LEU A 599 -8.80 25.05 20.64
CA LEU A 599 -9.75 23.96 20.48
C LEU A 599 -8.97 22.63 20.38
N GLN A 600 -9.18 21.75 21.36
CA GLN A 600 -8.66 20.39 21.35
C GLN A 600 -9.69 19.51 20.65
N THR A 601 -9.27 18.96 19.52
CA THR A 601 -9.92 17.83 18.88
C THR A 601 -9.06 16.59 19.11
N VAL A 602 -9.65 15.40 19.16
CA VAL A 602 -8.88 14.15 19.25
C VAL A 602 -7.89 14.09 18.08
N LYS A 603 -6.60 14.22 18.38
CA LYS A 603 -5.55 14.22 17.34
C LYS A 603 -5.41 12.81 16.76
N LYS A 604 -5.89 12.62 15.54
CA LYS A 604 -5.50 11.49 14.70
C LYS A 604 -4.01 11.65 14.35
N THR A 605 -3.24 10.56 14.39
CA THR A 605 -1.84 10.53 13.94
C THR A 605 -1.72 11.06 12.51
N LYS A 606 -0.59 11.69 12.15
CA LYS A 606 -0.40 12.26 10.80
C LYS A 606 -0.55 11.22 9.68
N TYR A 607 -0.25 9.96 9.98
CA TYR A 607 -0.38 8.81 9.10
C TYR A 607 -1.14 7.70 9.84
N LYS A 608 -1.85 6.85 9.10
CA LYS A 608 -2.26 5.53 9.59
C LYS A 608 -1.07 4.58 9.51
N ILE A 609 -0.84 3.80 10.55
CA ILE A 609 0.06 2.65 10.51
C ILE A 609 -0.75 1.36 10.33
N PRO A 610 -0.20 0.28 9.78
CA PRO A 610 -0.95 -0.96 9.59
C PRO A 610 -1.58 -1.50 10.87
N ASP A 611 -0.92 -1.31 12.02
CA ASP A 611 -1.46 -1.69 13.33
C ASP A 611 -2.78 -0.96 13.67
N ASP A 612 -3.07 0.20 13.05
CA ASP A 612 -4.35 0.92 13.20
C ASP A 612 -5.50 0.24 12.41
N MET A 613 -5.17 -0.68 11.49
CA MET A 613 -6.11 -1.30 10.53
C MET A 613 -6.31 -2.80 10.80
N ILE A 614 -5.49 -3.40 11.66
CA ILE A 614 -5.64 -4.80 12.07
C ILE A 614 -6.70 -4.85 13.17
N SER A 615 -7.88 -5.38 12.85
CA SER A 615 -8.80 -5.86 13.88
C SER A 615 -8.21 -7.15 14.45
N TYR A 616 -7.83 -7.12 15.73
CA TYR A 616 -7.70 -8.36 16.49
C TYR A 616 -9.13 -8.87 16.71
N GLU A 617 -9.54 -9.85 15.88
CA GLU A 617 -10.70 -10.68 16.18
C GLU A 617 -10.37 -11.67 17.30
#